data_AF-A0A6G3LC54-F1
#
_entry.id   AF-A0A6G3LC54-F1
#
_cell.length_a   1.000
_cell.length_b   1.000
_cell.length_c   1.000
_cell.angle_alpha   90.00
_cell.angle_beta   90.00
_cell.angle_gamma   90.00
#
_symmetry.space_group_name_H-M   'P 1'
#
loop_
_entity.id
_entity.type
_entity.pdbx_description
1 polymer ?
#
loop_
_entity_poly.entity_id
_entity_poly.type
_entity_poly.pdbx_seq_one_letter_code
_entity_poly.pdbx_strand_id
1 'polypeptide(L)'
;MLLWFTEGPKPVIKERYSDHIVDSAINYLDIKNIERKYSPLKLMTDSGAYTATRKGISLDPYKILEIQEKLRSDIYVPLDYPFTAEMTISEIQDRWKKTIENTRLWVEALNRKKDVMPIVHALGQQNLYETVKILSNIAGNADYMGFGTIMFTKDDIKGYLGDRRLSISFINTLMEFIKVVKEEYGFKVHIAGFGSSPLTLYLAIYLGIDSVDSSGFRRRAAYGKILLPGKGERYVGRGDARFGITKLSSEDLQQIKECDCPICRTDPSLLWKSWRARAIHNEWVLKKTWLEGIRMARKDIEAYERYLDGIFEKSSLRYIWKYIKTNSRRIY
;
A
#
# COMPACT_ATOMS: atom_id res chain seq x y z
N MET A 1 -1.98 5.64 -12.32
CA MET A 1 -1.72 5.12 -10.97
C MET A 1 -1.52 6.27 -9.98
N LEU A 2 -2.23 6.29 -8.85
CA LEU A 2 -2.01 7.18 -7.71
C LEU A 2 -1.05 6.56 -6.69
N LEU A 3 -0.30 7.41 -5.98
CA LEU A 3 0.56 7.01 -4.87
C LEU A 3 0.18 7.79 -3.62
N TRP A 4 -0.19 7.07 -2.56
CA TRP A 4 -0.57 7.65 -1.29
C TRP A 4 0.51 7.45 -0.23
N PHE A 5 0.69 8.44 0.64
CA PHE A 5 1.64 8.35 1.76
C PHE A 5 0.92 8.34 3.10
N THR A 6 1.36 7.44 3.99
CA THR A 6 0.75 7.38 5.33
C THR A 6 1.18 8.53 6.23
N GLU A 7 0.19 9.16 6.86
CA GLU A 7 0.35 10.10 7.96
C GLU A 7 -0.49 9.68 9.17
N GLY A 8 -0.49 10.51 10.20
CA GLY A 8 -1.25 10.28 11.42
C GLY A 8 -1.21 11.47 12.36
N PRO A 9 -1.62 11.29 13.63
CA PRO A 9 -1.66 12.36 14.63
C PRO A 9 -0.32 13.07 14.86
N LYS A 10 0.80 12.38 14.57
CA LYS A 10 2.18 12.90 14.66
C LYS A 10 2.81 12.91 13.27
N PRO A 11 2.52 13.94 12.45
CA PRO A 11 2.94 13.90 11.07
C PRO A 11 4.44 14.13 10.88
N VAL A 12 5.00 13.58 9.80
CA VAL A 12 6.38 13.89 9.39
C VAL A 12 6.42 15.21 8.63
N ILE A 13 5.46 15.41 7.72
CA ILE A 13 5.28 16.65 6.96
C ILE A 13 3.85 17.13 7.20
N LYS A 14 3.67 18.40 7.56
CA LYS A 14 2.36 19.00 7.83
C LYS A 14 1.71 19.54 6.56
N GLU A 15 2.50 20.26 5.77
CA GLU A 15 2.06 20.89 4.52
C GLU A 15 2.13 19.86 3.39
N ARG A 16 0.97 19.28 3.07
CA ARG A 16 0.85 18.18 2.11
C ARG A 16 -0.18 18.50 1.02
N TYR A 17 -0.28 19.78 0.66
CA TYR A 17 -1.31 20.33 -0.21
C TYR A 17 -1.35 19.72 -1.61
N SER A 18 -0.26 19.07 -2.05
CA SER A 18 -0.15 18.37 -3.34
C SER A 18 -0.19 16.84 -3.21
N ASP A 19 -0.27 16.30 -2.00
CA ASP A 19 -0.11 14.87 -1.72
C ASP A 19 -1.43 14.18 -1.42
N HIS A 20 -1.55 12.96 -1.93
CA HIS A 20 -2.57 12.01 -1.53
C HIS A 20 -2.13 11.30 -0.25
N ILE A 21 -2.94 11.36 0.80
CA ILE A 21 -2.56 10.87 2.13
C ILE A 21 -3.51 9.79 2.62
N VAL A 22 -2.92 8.77 3.25
CA VAL A 22 -3.65 7.74 3.99
C VAL A 22 -3.44 7.97 5.47
N ASP A 23 -4.52 7.94 6.23
CA ASP A 23 -4.48 7.84 7.69
C ASP A 23 -5.27 6.60 8.12
N SER A 24 -5.14 6.23 9.39
CA SER A 24 -5.81 5.09 9.97
C SER A 24 -6.66 5.53 11.15
N ALA A 25 -7.95 5.22 11.14
CA ALA A 25 -8.88 5.57 12.20
C ALA A 25 -8.44 5.02 13.57
N ILE A 26 -7.78 3.85 13.59
CA ILE A 26 -7.22 3.26 14.82
C ILE A 26 -6.25 4.20 15.56
N ASN A 27 -5.61 5.15 14.87
CA ASN A 27 -4.70 6.11 15.48
C ASN A 27 -5.41 7.13 16.39
N TYR A 28 -6.74 7.19 16.36
CA TYR A 28 -7.56 8.22 17.02
C TYR A 28 -8.54 7.65 18.06
N LEU A 29 -8.52 6.34 18.33
CA LEU A 29 -9.47 5.70 19.26
C LEU A 29 -9.50 6.37 20.64
N ASP A 30 -8.32 6.73 21.16
CA ASP A 30 -8.16 7.32 22.50
C ASP A 30 -8.11 8.86 22.48
N ILE A 31 -8.34 9.49 21.32
CA ILE A 31 -8.24 10.94 21.16
C ILE A 31 -9.63 11.57 21.30
N LYS A 32 -9.82 12.37 22.37
CA LYS A 32 -11.09 13.06 22.63
C LYS A 32 -11.47 14.05 21.52
N ASN A 33 -10.51 14.86 21.09
CA ASN A 33 -10.69 15.89 20.06
C ASN A 33 -9.98 15.46 18.78
N ILE A 34 -10.73 14.78 17.90
CA ILE A 34 -10.22 14.27 16.63
C ILE A 34 -10.04 15.44 15.68
N GLU A 35 -8.78 15.73 15.36
CA GLU A 35 -8.39 16.80 14.45
C GLU A 35 -7.14 16.38 13.67
N ARG A 36 -7.13 16.67 12.38
CA ARG A 36 -5.96 16.45 11.52
C ARG A 36 -4.88 17.47 11.83
N LYS A 37 -3.62 17.02 11.95
CA LYS A 37 -2.44 17.87 12.18
C LYS A 37 -1.62 18.12 10.91
N TYR A 38 -2.19 17.83 9.75
CA TYR A 38 -1.62 17.99 8.41
C TYR A 38 -2.72 18.37 7.42
N SER A 39 -2.34 18.89 6.26
CA SER A 39 -3.26 19.39 5.23
C SER A 39 -2.99 18.71 3.88
N PRO A 40 -3.72 17.63 3.55
CA PRO A 40 -3.50 16.86 2.31
C PRO A 40 -4.28 17.45 1.11
N LEU A 41 -3.91 17.06 -0.12
CA LEU A 41 -4.74 17.27 -1.31
C LEU A 41 -6.02 16.43 -1.25
N LYS A 42 -5.84 15.14 -0.95
CA LYS A 42 -6.92 14.17 -0.71
C LYS A 42 -6.56 13.28 0.47
N LEU A 43 -7.55 12.91 1.25
CA LEU A 43 -7.44 12.00 2.39
C LEU A 43 -8.24 10.72 2.14
N MET A 44 -7.54 9.60 2.14
CA MET A 44 -8.15 8.30 2.35
C MET A 44 -7.95 7.89 3.81
N THR A 45 -8.95 7.31 4.45
CA THR A 45 -8.81 6.84 5.84
C THR A 45 -9.18 5.38 5.94
N ASP A 46 -8.21 4.55 6.32
CA ASP A 46 -8.44 3.15 6.60
C ASP A 46 -9.02 2.94 8.02
N SER A 47 -9.59 1.77 8.26
CA SER A 47 -10.15 1.38 9.56
C SER A 47 -9.06 1.05 10.60
N GLY A 48 -7.87 0.67 10.13
CA GLY A 48 -6.81 0.06 10.93
C GLY A 48 -7.02 -1.43 11.24
N ALA A 49 -7.95 -2.11 10.54
CA ALA A 49 -8.28 -3.53 10.73
C ALA A 49 -7.07 -4.47 10.75
N TYR A 50 -6.11 -4.23 9.86
CA TYR A 50 -4.86 -5.00 9.79
C TYR A 50 -4.05 -4.89 11.10
N THR A 51 -3.91 -3.68 11.61
CA THR A 51 -3.18 -3.42 12.87
C THR A 51 -3.96 -3.98 14.06
N ALA A 52 -5.27 -3.82 14.07
CA ALA A 52 -6.14 -4.35 15.11
C ALA A 52 -6.08 -5.88 15.19
N THR A 53 -6.18 -6.56 14.04
CA THR A 53 -6.08 -8.03 13.95
C THR A 53 -4.75 -8.52 14.51
N ARG A 54 -3.62 -7.90 14.15
CA ARG A 54 -2.29 -8.28 14.67
C ARG A 54 -2.12 -8.03 16.18
N LYS A 55 -2.84 -7.07 16.74
CA LYS A 55 -2.78 -6.72 18.17
C LYS A 55 -3.88 -7.39 19.00
N GLY A 56 -4.78 -8.16 18.38
CA GLY A 56 -5.95 -8.73 19.06
C GLY A 56 -6.93 -7.67 19.57
N ILE A 57 -6.98 -6.50 18.94
CA ILE A 57 -7.87 -5.40 19.32
C ILE A 57 -9.19 -5.54 18.56
N SER A 58 -10.32 -5.48 19.27
CA SER A 58 -11.64 -5.36 18.66
C SER A 58 -11.95 -3.91 18.34
N LEU A 59 -12.44 -3.64 17.13
CA LEU A 59 -12.84 -2.30 16.70
C LEU A 59 -14.37 -2.22 16.61
N ASP A 60 -14.93 -1.16 17.15
CA ASP A 60 -16.34 -0.82 17.01
C ASP A 60 -16.58 -0.15 15.64
N PRO A 61 -17.41 -0.73 14.75
CA PRO A 61 -17.67 -0.15 13.44
C PRO A 61 -18.17 1.30 13.49
N TYR A 62 -19.09 1.63 14.41
CA TYR A 62 -19.65 2.98 14.51
C TYR A 62 -18.61 3.99 14.95
N LYS A 63 -17.70 3.58 15.85
CA LYS A 63 -16.60 4.43 16.30
C LYS A 63 -15.62 4.74 15.16
N ILE A 64 -15.29 3.74 14.34
CA ILE A 64 -14.41 3.93 13.18
C ILE A 64 -15.05 4.90 12.17
N LEU A 65 -16.33 4.71 11.86
CA LEU A 65 -17.07 5.61 10.97
C LEU A 65 -17.08 7.05 11.51
N GLU A 66 -17.39 7.24 12.78
CA GLU A 66 -17.37 8.56 13.45
C GLU A 66 -16.00 9.25 13.31
N ILE A 67 -14.92 8.49 13.52
CA ILE A 67 -13.55 9.01 13.37
C ILE A 67 -13.29 9.46 11.93
N GLN A 68 -13.65 8.65 10.94
CA GLN A 68 -13.45 8.99 9.53
C GLN A 68 -14.24 10.23 9.12
N GLU A 69 -15.49 10.37 9.59
CA GLU A 69 -16.29 11.58 9.37
C GLU A 69 -15.67 12.83 10.02
N LYS A 70 -15.18 12.72 11.26
CA LYS A 70 -14.48 13.81 11.95
C LYS A 70 -13.17 14.20 11.26
N LEU A 71 -12.46 13.22 10.68
CA LEU A 71 -11.28 13.46 9.86
C LEU A 71 -11.62 14.04 8.48
N ARG A 72 -12.91 14.06 8.09
CA ARG A 72 -13.38 14.55 6.79
C ARG A 72 -12.64 13.85 5.64
N SER A 73 -12.66 12.53 5.66
CA SER A 73 -12.07 11.71 4.60
C SER A 73 -12.74 12.00 3.26
N ASP A 74 -11.95 11.99 2.20
CA ASP A 74 -12.44 11.99 0.82
C ASP A 74 -12.82 10.57 0.38
N ILE A 75 -12.04 9.58 0.83
CA ILE A 75 -12.27 8.14 0.61
C ILE A 75 -12.34 7.44 1.97
N TYR A 76 -13.45 6.74 2.22
CA TYR A 76 -13.71 5.99 3.43
C TYR A 76 -13.46 4.52 3.16
N VAL A 77 -12.51 3.89 3.86
CA VAL A 77 -12.39 2.42 3.83
C VAL A 77 -13.18 1.85 5.00
N PRO A 78 -14.20 1.01 4.77
CA PRO A 78 -14.97 0.38 5.84
C PRO A 78 -14.09 -0.45 6.77
N LEU A 79 -14.62 -0.75 7.97
CA LEU A 79 -14.00 -1.74 8.83
C LEU A 79 -14.11 -3.14 8.21
N ASP A 80 -13.01 -3.64 7.66
CA ASP A 80 -12.84 -4.96 7.09
C ASP A 80 -12.23 -5.95 8.11
N TYR A 81 -12.22 -7.23 7.76
CA TYR A 81 -11.68 -8.29 8.62
C TYR A 81 -10.76 -9.22 7.81
N PRO A 82 -9.45 -8.90 7.69
CA PRO A 82 -8.52 -9.71 6.93
C PRO A 82 -8.37 -11.13 7.51
N PHE A 83 -8.12 -12.10 6.64
CA PHE A 83 -7.91 -13.50 7.02
C PHE A 83 -6.47 -13.73 7.49
N THR A 84 -6.27 -14.67 8.43
CA THR A 84 -4.95 -15.12 8.93
C THR A 84 -4.76 -16.62 8.78
N ALA A 85 -3.52 -17.11 8.90
CA ALA A 85 -3.16 -18.50 8.59
C ALA A 85 -3.78 -19.51 9.55
N GLU A 86 -4.03 -19.04 10.77
CA GLU A 86 -4.48 -19.83 11.90
C GLU A 86 -6.00 -20.05 11.89
N MET A 87 -6.73 -19.37 11.00
CA MET A 87 -8.19 -19.40 10.97
C MET A 87 -8.78 -20.68 10.35
N THR A 88 -9.84 -21.16 11.00
CA THR A 88 -10.75 -22.17 10.47
C THR A 88 -11.56 -21.62 9.29
N ILE A 89 -12.17 -22.51 8.50
CA ILE A 89 -13.03 -22.09 7.38
C ILE A 89 -14.23 -21.29 7.89
N SER A 90 -14.81 -21.71 9.03
CA SER A 90 -15.93 -20.99 9.66
C SER A 90 -15.56 -19.56 10.04
N GLU A 91 -14.39 -19.36 10.66
CA GLU A 91 -13.92 -18.02 11.03
C GLU A 91 -13.67 -17.13 9.81
N ILE A 92 -13.13 -17.69 8.72
CA ILE A 92 -12.95 -16.98 7.45
C ILE A 92 -14.32 -16.56 6.89
N GLN A 93 -15.30 -17.45 6.88
CA GLN A 93 -16.66 -17.15 6.40
C GLN A 93 -17.33 -16.06 7.24
N ASP A 94 -17.17 -16.10 8.56
CA ASP A 94 -17.74 -15.07 9.45
C ASP A 94 -17.09 -13.70 9.22
N ARG A 95 -15.75 -13.65 9.06
CA ARG A 95 -15.03 -12.41 8.72
C ARG A 95 -15.44 -11.87 7.36
N TRP A 96 -15.62 -12.75 6.38
CA TRP A 96 -16.07 -12.39 5.05
C TRP A 96 -17.47 -11.74 5.09
N LYS A 97 -18.44 -12.37 5.76
CA LYS A 97 -19.79 -11.82 5.94
C LYS A 97 -19.76 -10.46 6.63
N LYS A 98 -19.04 -10.35 7.75
CA LYS A 98 -18.90 -9.09 8.51
C LYS A 98 -18.29 -7.96 7.67
N THR A 99 -17.34 -8.27 6.79
CA THR A 99 -16.73 -7.28 5.89
C THR A 99 -17.76 -6.73 4.90
N ILE A 100 -18.60 -7.59 4.32
CA ILE A 100 -19.68 -7.19 3.40
C ILE A 100 -20.75 -6.38 4.15
N GLU A 101 -21.14 -6.82 5.34
CA GLU A 101 -22.11 -6.12 6.19
C GLU A 101 -21.63 -4.72 6.58
N ASN A 102 -20.37 -4.60 7.03
CA ASN A 102 -19.79 -3.29 7.34
C ASN A 102 -19.68 -2.41 6.09
N THR A 103 -19.32 -2.96 4.94
CA THR A 103 -19.31 -2.17 3.69
C THR A 103 -20.69 -1.57 3.42
N ARG A 104 -21.75 -2.38 3.55
CA ARG A 104 -23.14 -1.91 3.38
C ARG A 104 -23.49 -0.82 4.41
N LEU A 105 -23.14 -1.03 5.67
CA LEU A 105 -23.36 -0.06 6.75
C LEU A 105 -22.71 1.30 6.44
N TRP A 106 -21.46 1.31 5.96
CA TRP A 106 -20.77 2.56 5.59
C TRP A 106 -21.47 3.27 4.44
N VAL A 107 -21.82 2.54 3.39
CA VAL A 107 -22.47 3.11 2.21
C VAL A 107 -23.83 3.72 2.58
N GLU A 108 -24.61 3.04 3.42
CA GLU A 108 -25.91 3.51 3.88
C GLU A 108 -25.78 4.72 4.82
N ALA A 109 -24.92 4.64 5.84
CA ALA A 109 -24.71 5.73 6.79
C ALA A 109 -24.20 7.02 6.12
N LEU A 110 -23.38 6.89 5.06
CA LEU A 110 -22.86 8.01 4.28
C LEU A 110 -23.78 8.42 3.11
N ASN A 111 -25.03 7.96 3.11
CA ASN A 111 -26.08 8.29 2.15
C ASN A 111 -25.70 8.01 0.68
N ARG A 112 -24.83 7.03 0.43
CA ARG A 112 -24.34 6.65 -0.92
C ARG A 112 -23.65 7.78 -1.71
N LYS A 113 -23.42 8.95 -1.10
CA LYS A 113 -22.82 10.13 -1.76
C LYS A 113 -21.30 10.19 -1.62
N LYS A 114 -20.75 9.52 -0.60
CA LYS A 114 -19.32 9.48 -0.32
C LYS A 114 -18.66 8.31 -1.04
N ASP A 115 -17.37 8.46 -1.34
CA ASP A 115 -16.53 7.38 -1.87
C ASP A 115 -16.21 6.41 -0.72
N VAL A 116 -16.81 5.23 -0.78
CA VAL A 116 -16.61 4.14 0.18
C VAL A 116 -15.90 3.01 -0.54
N MET A 117 -14.57 2.93 -0.40
CA MET A 117 -13.77 1.93 -1.10
C MET A 117 -13.92 0.57 -0.40
N PRO A 118 -14.62 -0.42 -1.00
CA PRO A 118 -14.73 -1.75 -0.39
C PRO A 118 -13.39 -2.49 -0.45
N ILE A 119 -13.12 -3.32 0.55
CA ILE A 119 -11.96 -4.22 0.58
C ILE A 119 -12.42 -5.65 0.26
N VAL A 120 -11.78 -6.25 -0.74
CA VAL A 120 -12.10 -7.60 -1.20
C VAL A 120 -11.25 -8.62 -0.45
N HIS A 121 -11.93 -9.51 0.27
CA HIS A 121 -11.34 -10.72 0.83
C HIS A 121 -11.98 -11.94 0.18
N ALA A 122 -11.19 -12.96 -0.15
CA ALA A 122 -11.74 -14.17 -0.74
C ALA A 122 -10.90 -15.43 -0.46
N LEU A 123 -11.60 -16.56 -0.36
CA LEU A 123 -11.02 -17.92 -0.26
C LEU A 123 -11.45 -18.74 -1.49
N GLY A 124 -10.53 -18.88 -2.44
CA GLY A 124 -10.74 -19.54 -3.72
C GLY A 124 -11.16 -18.58 -4.82
N GLN A 125 -10.96 -19.02 -6.06
CA GLN A 125 -11.29 -18.23 -7.25
C GLN A 125 -12.79 -17.93 -7.34
N GLN A 126 -13.66 -18.93 -7.15
CA GLN A 126 -15.11 -18.73 -7.21
C GLN A 126 -15.60 -17.69 -6.19
N ASN A 127 -15.08 -17.73 -4.96
CA ASN A 127 -15.45 -16.76 -3.93
C ASN A 127 -14.91 -15.35 -4.25
N LEU A 128 -13.78 -15.22 -4.96
CA LEU A 128 -13.31 -13.92 -5.45
C LEU A 128 -14.36 -13.29 -6.39
N TYR A 129 -14.81 -14.02 -7.43
CA TYR A 129 -15.84 -13.54 -8.35
C TYR A 129 -17.13 -13.15 -7.63
N GLU A 130 -17.60 -14.00 -6.71
CA GLU A 130 -18.79 -13.74 -5.92
C GLU A 130 -18.65 -12.49 -5.05
N THR A 131 -17.50 -12.33 -4.39
CA THR A 131 -17.25 -11.19 -3.50
C THR A 131 -17.20 -9.88 -4.28
N VAL A 132 -16.51 -9.85 -5.43
CA VAL A 132 -16.48 -8.65 -6.28
C VAL A 132 -17.87 -8.32 -6.79
N LYS A 133 -18.66 -9.32 -7.20
CA LYS A 133 -20.07 -9.13 -7.59
C LYS A 133 -20.92 -8.54 -6.47
N ILE A 134 -20.80 -9.05 -5.25
CA ILE A 134 -21.57 -8.54 -4.11
C ILE A 134 -21.17 -7.10 -3.80
N LEU A 135 -19.86 -6.84 -3.71
CA LEU A 135 -19.36 -5.52 -3.36
C LEU A 135 -19.64 -4.49 -4.47
N SER A 136 -19.59 -4.85 -5.76
CA SER A 136 -19.93 -3.92 -6.85
C SER A 136 -21.38 -3.44 -6.78
N ASN A 137 -22.30 -4.30 -6.36
CA ASN A 137 -23.70 -3.92 -6.13
C ASN A 137 -23.90 -3.02 -4.90
N ILE A 138 -22.96 -3.06 -3.94
CA ILE A 138 -23.04 -2.28 -2.70
C ILE A 138 -22.26 -0.95 -2.81
N ALA A 139 -21.16 -0.92 -3.55
CA ALA A 139 -20.09 0.08 -3.50
C ALA A 139 -20.51 1.54 -3.80
N GLY A 140 -21.75 1.79 -4.23
CA GLY A 140 -22.28 3.14 -4.39
C GLY A 140 -21.43 3.96 -5.38
N ASN A 141 -20.86 5.07 -4.92
CA ASN A 141 -20.02 5.98 -5.71
C ASN A 141 -18.53 5.63 -5.70
N ALA A 142 -18.14 4.43 -5.24
CA ALA A 142 -16.72 4.09 -5.14
C ALA A 142 -16.05 4.02 -6.51
N ASP A 143 -14.91 4.71 -6.64
CA ASP A 143 -14.06 4.61 -7.84
C ASP A 143 -13.16 3.37 -7.81
N TYR A 144 -12.82 2.91 -6.61
CA TYR A 144 -11.81 1.88 -6.37
C TYR A 144 -12.38 0.67 -5.63
N MET A 145 -11.79 -0.50 -5.85
CA MET A 145 -11.85 -1.64 -4.93
C MET A 145 -10.46 -1.95 -4.40
N GLY A 146 -10.37 -2.17 -3.09
CA GLY A 146 -9.14 -2.52 -2.40
C GLY A 146 -8.88 -4.02 -2.38
N PHE A 147 -7.63 -4.40 -2.62
CA PHE A 147 -7.17 -5.77 -2.42
C PHE A 147 -6.90 -6.03 -0.94
N GLY A 148 -7.73 -6.90 -0.33
CA GLY A 148 -7.49 -7.47 0.98
C GLY A 148 -6.92 -8.88 0.88
N THR A 149 -7.01 -9.66 1.96
CA THR A 149 -6.60 -11.07 1.97
C THR A 149 -7.39 -11.92 0.98
N ILE A 150 -6.74 -12.28 -0.13
CA ILE A 150 -7.25 -13.21 -1.13
C ILE A 150 -6.28 -14.39 -1.19
N MET A 151 -6.82 -15.59 -1.11
CA MET A 151 -6.06 -16.84 -1.11
C MET A 151 -6.78 -17.86 -1.98
N PHE A 152 -6.06 -18.60 -2.82
CA PHE A 152 -6.66 -19.68 -3.61
C PHE A 152 -6.56 -21.02 -2.89
N THR A 153 -5.55 -21.17 -2.02
CA THR A 153 -5.38 -22.32 -1.14
C THR A 153 -5.02 -21.86 0.28
N LYS A 154 -5.27 -22.69 1.30
CA LYS A 154 -4.88 -22.38 2.69
C LYS A 154 -3.37 -22.35 2.89
N ASP A 155 -2.60 -23.02 2.03
CA ASP A 155 -1.14 -23.02 2.10
C ASP A 155 -0.54 -21.66 1.71
N ASP A 156 -1.30 -20.82 1.00
CA ASP A 156 -0.88 -19.48 0.58
C ASP A 156 -0.75 -18.49 1.76
N ILE A 157 -1.25 -18.81 2.96
CA ILE A 157 -1.36 -17.84 4.06
C ILE A 157 -0.03 -17.61 4.79
N LYS A 158 0.91 -18.55 4.75
CA LYS A 158 2.20 -18.46 5.46
C LYS A 158 3.06 -17.25 5.06
N GLY A 159 2.74 -16.56 3.97
CA GLY A 159 3.45 -15.36 3.49
C GLY A 159 2.62 -14.07 3.42
N TYR A 160 1.30 -14.10 3.66
CA TYR A 160 0.44 -12.95 3.36
C TYR A 160 0.56 -11.83 4.41
N LEU A 161 0.74 -12.19 5.69
CA LEU A 161 0.74 -11.24 6.79
C LEU A 161 2.14 -10.91 7.28
N GLY A 162 3.04 -11.88 7.51
CA GLY A 162 4.28 -11.68 8.26
C GLY A 162 5.44 -11.10 7.44
N ASP A 163 5.66 -11.67 6.26
CA ASP A 163 6.80 -11.37 5.41
C ASP A 163 6.29 -10.78 4.11
N ARG A 164 6.56 -9.50 3.83
CA ARG A 164 6.26 -8.84 2.54
C ARG A 164 7.13 -9.41 1.39
N ARG A 165 7.26 -10.73 1.31
CA ARG A 165 7.93 -11.46 0.24
C ARG A 165 6.90 -11.73 -0.83
N LEU A 166 7.06 -11.08 -1.97
CA LEU A 166 6.27 -11.38 -3.15
C LEU A 166 6.50 -12.84 -3.54
N SER A 167 5.41 -13.59 -3.67
CA SER A 167 5.41 -14.96 -4.18
C SER A 167 4.73 -15.00 -5.55
N ILE A 168 4.99 -16.05 -6.33
CA ILE A 168 4.29 -16.27 -7.60
C ILE A 168 2.78 -16.43 -7.35
N SER A 169 2.39 -17.14 -6.27
CA SER A 169 0.99 -17.30 -5.87
C SER A 169 0.31 -15.94 -5.59
N PHE A 170 0.99 -15.04 -4.86
CA PHE A 170 0.48 -13.69 -4.63
C PHE A 170 0.30 -12.91 -5.93
N ILE A 171 1.27 -12.99 -6.85
CA ILE A 171 1.20 -12.31 -8.15
C ILE A 171 0.04 -12.86 -9.00
N ASN A 172 -0.17 -14.17 -9.00
CA ASN A 172 -1.31 -14.78 -9.70
C ASN A 172 -2.63 -14.31 -9.16
N THR A 173 -2.75 -14.31 -7.83
CA THR A 173 -3.94 -13.82 -7.14
C THR A 173 -4.18 -12.34 -7.44
N LEU A 174 -3.13 -11.53 -7.45
CA LEU A 174 -3.19 -10.11 -7.79
C LEU A 174 -3.62 -9.89 -9.25
N MET A 175 -3.05 -10.66 -10.19
CA MET A 175 -3.40 -10.61 -11.61
C MET A 175 -4.88 -10.99 -11.84
N GLU A 176 -5.34 -12.05 -11.20
CA GLU A 176 -6.76 -12.46 -11.27
C GLU A 176 -7.67 -11.40 -10.65
N PHE A 177 -7.32 -10.84 -9.49
CA PHE A 177 -8.07 -9.76 -8.88
C PHE A 177 -8.17 -8.54 -9.81
N ILE A 178 -7.05 -8.13 -10.41
CA ILE A 178 -7.01 -6.99 -11.35
C ILE A 178 -7.95 -7.25 -12.52
N LYS A 179 -7.88 -8.45 -13.11
CA LYS A 179 -8.76 -8.87 -14.20
C LYS A 179 -10.23 -8.75 -13.80
N VAL A 180 -10.66 -9.41 -12.73
CA VAL A 180 -12.06 -9.43 -12.28
C VAL A 180 -12.56 -8.01 -11.98
N VAL A 181 -11.81 -7.23 -11.21
CA VAL A 181 -12.25 -5.88 -10.79
C VAL A 181 -12.32 -4.90 -11.95
N LYS A 182 -11.34 -4.92 -12.87
CA LYS A 182 -11.24 -3.94 -13.96
C LYS A 182 -12.07 -4.34 -15.18
N GLU A 183 -11.89 -5.57 -15.66
CA GLU A 183 -12.48 -6.01 -16.93
C GLU A 183 -13.96 -6.35 -16.77
N GLU A 184 -14.35 -6.99 -15.67
CA GLU A 184 -15.73 -7.45 -15.50
C GLU A 184 -16.65 -6.41 -14.83
N TYR A 185 -16.10 -5.58 -13.94
CA TYR A 185 -16.89 -4.64 -13.15
C TYR A 185 -16.50 -3.16 -13.32
N GLY A 186 -15.43 -2.85 -14.07
CA GLY A 186 -15.06 -1.47 -14.41
C GLY A 186 -14.52 -0.61 -13.26
N PHE A 187 -14.17 -1.20 -12.12
CA PHE A 187 -13.58 -0.48 -10.99
C PHE A 187 -12.07 -0.28 -11.16
N LYS A 188 -11.52 0.73 -10.51
CA LYS A 188 -10.06 0.88 -10.38
C LYS A 188 -9.54 0.01 -9.24
N VAL A 189 -8.29 -0.40 -9.32
CA VAL A 189 -7.67 -1.27 -8.32
C VAL A 189 -6.78 -0.49 -7.35
N HIS A 190 -7.04 -0.65 -6.05
CA HIS A 190 -6.16 -0.18 -4.97
C HIS A 190 -5.46 -1.35 -4.27
N ILE A 191 -4.12 -1.34 -4.17
CA ILE A 191 -3.37 -2.35 -3.42
C ILE A 191 -2.65 -1.73 -2.22
N ALA A 192 -3.14 -2.07 -1.03
CA ALA A 192 -2.62 -1.48 0.20
C ALA A 192 -1.15 -1.88 0.46
N GLY A 193 -0.32 -0.92 0.82
CA GLY A 193 1.10 -1.11 1.15
C GLY A 193 2.01 -1.48 -0.03
N PHE A 194 1.50 -1.68 -1.24
CA PHE A 194 2.27 -2.09 -2.42
C PHE A 194 3.13 -0.95 -3.00
N GLY A 195 2.94 0.28 -2.55
CA GLY A 195 3.83 1.42 -2.82
C GLY A 195 5.05 1.50 -1.89
N SER A 196 5.26 0.46 -1.05
CA SER A 196 6.28 0.52 -0.02
C SER A 196 7.72 0.52 -0.54
N SER A 197 8.05 0.09 -1.76
CA SER A 197 9.44 0.11 -2.25
C SER A 197 9.53 0.51 -3.71
N PRO A 198 10.71 0.98 -4.18
CA PRO A 198 10.91 1.23 -5.60
C PRO A 198 10.55 0.02 -6.49
N LEU A 199 10.96 -1.18 -6.09
CA LEU A 199 10.69 -2.42 -6.84
C LEU A 199 9.18 -2.72 -6.93
N THR A 200 8.44 -2.58 -5.83
CA THR A 200 6.99 -2.84 -5.85
C THR A 200 6.22 -1.77 -6.61
N LEU A 201 6.68 -0.51 -6.56
CA LEU A 201 6.14 0.56 -7.41
C LEU A 201 6.33 0.26 -8.90
N TYR A 202 7.51 -0.22 -9.29
CA TYR A 202 7.76 -0.57 -10.67
C TYR A 202 6.83 -1.68 -11.17
N LEU A 203 6.65 -2.73 -10.36
CA LEU A 203 5.70 -3.82 -10.65
C LEU A 203 4.26 -3.30 -10.70
N ALA A 204 3.86 -2.42 -9.79
CA ALA A 204 2.51 -1.85 -9.77
C ALA A 204 2.17 -1.12 -11.07
N ILE A 205 3.11 -0.30 -11.54
CA ILE A 205 2.98 0.44 -12.80
C ILE A 205 2.86 -0.54 -13.98
N TYR A 206 3.73 -1.56 -14.02
CA TYR A 206 3.74 -2.54 -15.11
C TYR A 206 2.47 -3.41 -15.15
N LEU A 207 1.97 -3.81 -13.98
CA LEU A 207 0.73 -4.57 -13.83
C LEU A 207 -0.55 -3.72 -14.02
N GLY A 208 -0.42 -2.42 -14.30
CA GLY A 208 -1.59 -1.57 -14.55
C GLY A 208 -2.44 -1.29 -13.31
N ILE A 209 -1.84 -1.34 -12.11
CA ILE A 209 -2.51 -1.00 -10.85
C ILE A 209 -2.84 0.49 -10.82
N ASP A 210 -4.04 0.85 -10.36
CA ASP A 210 -4.53 2.23 -10.42
C ASP A 210 -4.19 3.06 -9.19
N SER A 211 -3.97 2.43 -8.03
CA SER A 211 -3.64 3.11 -6.79
C SER A 211 -2.88 2.21 -5.80
N VAL A 212 -1.90 2.77 -5.08
CA VAL A 212 -1.18 2.10 -3.99
C VAL A 212 -0.84 3.07 -2.87
N ASP A 213 -0.71 2.60 -1.62
CA ASP A 213 -0.17 3.40 -0.52
C ASP A 213 1.20 2.92 -0.02
N SER A 214 1.85 3.79 0.77
CA SER A 214 3.14 3.51 1.39
C SER A 214 3.22 4.03 2.83
N SER A 215 3.41 3.10 3.76
CA SER A 215 3.99 3.34 5.10
C SER A 215 5.47 2.99 5.19
N GLY A 216 6.04 2.47 4.09
CA GLY A 216 7.41 1.97 4.06
C GLY A 216 8.46 3.06 4.33
N PHE A 217 8.21 4.30 3.90
CA PHE A 217 9.16 5.40 4.06
C PHE A 217 9.47 5.73 5.53
N ARG A 218 8.41 5.84 6.37
CA ARG A 218 8.52 6.09 7.82
C ARG A 218 9.11 4.90 8.54
N ARG A 219 8.58 3.71 8.25
CA ARG A 219 8.99 2.47 8.92
C ARG A 219 10.48 2.23 8.73
N ARG A 220 10.97 2.32 7.51
CA ARG A 220 12.41 2.17 7.21
C ARG A 220 13.26 3.24 7.86
N ALA A 221 12.80 4.48 7.81
CA ALA A 221 13.51 5.59 8.43
C ALA A 221 13.67 5.42 9.96
N ALA A 222 12.62 4.92 10.63
CA ALA A 222 12.66 4.58 12.05
C ALA A 222 13.69 3.45 12.32
N TYR A 223 13.78 2.45 11.44
CA TYR A 223 14.80 1.39 11.50
C TYR A 223 16.19 1.80 10.97
N GLY A 224 16.47 3.10 10.80
CA GLY A 224 17.79 3.58 10.41
C GLY A 224 18.13 3.36 8.93
N LYS A 225 17.14 3.15 8.06
CA LYS A 225 17.35 2.86 6.63
C LYS A 225 16.93 4.01 5.73
N ILE A 226 17.66 4.16 4.63
CA ILE A 226 17.31 5.00 3.49
C ILE A 226 17.04 4.16 2.24
N LEU A 227 16.29 4.72 1.30
CA LEU A 227 16.11 4.21 -0.05
C LEU A 227 17.05 4.95 -1.01
N LEU A 228 17.54 4.24 -2.03
CA LEU A 228 18.32 4.84 -3.11
C LEU A 228 17.65 4.53 -4.46
N PRO A 229 17.55 5.49 -5.39
CA PRO A 229 16.98 5.26 -6.72
C PRO A 229 17.69 4.13 -7.48
N GLY A 230 16.92 3.26 -8.15
CA GLY A 230 17.46 2.11 -8.90
C GLY A 230 18.16 1.05 -8.02
N LYS A 231 18.18 1.25 -6.71
CA LYS A 231 18.81 0.38 -5.72
C LYS A 231 17.80 0.04 -4.62
N GLY A 232 18.23 -0.84 -3.72
CA GLY A 232 17.45 -1.24 -2.56
C GLY A 232 17.63 -0.31 -1.37
N GLU A 233 17.38 -0.87 -0.20
CA GLU A 233 17.59 -0.22 1.08
C GLU A 233 19.09 -0.12 1.41
N ARG A 234 19.47 0.94 2.13
CA ARG A 234 20.78 1.06 2.78
C ARG A 234 20.60 1.43 4.23
N TYR A 235 21.40 0.84 5.09
CA TYR A 235 21.43 1.15 6.51
C TYR A 235 22.42 2.29 6.77
N VAL A 236 21.93 3.33 7.43
CA VAL A 236 22.69 4.52 7.87
C VAL A 236 22.46 4.83 9.35
N GLY A 237 21.87 3.89 10.09
CA GLY A 237 21.68 3.98 11.53
C GLY A 237 22.98 3.72 12.32
N ARG A 238 22.89 3.76 13.64
CA ARG A 238 24.04 3.73 14.55
C ARG A 238 24.47 2.32 15.01
N GLY A 239 24.20 1.30 14.20
CA GLY A 239 24.68 -0.08 14.40
C GLY A 239 23.86 -0.94 15.37
N ASP A 240 22.71 -0.46 15.83
CA ASP A 240 21.77 -1.19 16.70
C ASP A 240 20.93 -2.25 15.96
N ALA A 241 20.84 -2.12 14.63
CA ALA A 241 20.12 -3.08 13.81
C ALA A 241 20.84 -4.43 13.80
N ARG A 242 20.09 -5.52 13.99
CA ARG A 242 20.62 -6.89 13.95
C ARG A 242 20.33 -7.63 12.64
N PHE A 243 19.49 -7.06 11.77
CA PHE A 243 19.05 -7.69 10.51
C PHE A 243 18.86 -6.66 9.40
N GLY A 244 19.01 -7.10 8.15
CA GLY A 244 18.76 -6.26 6.96
C GLY A 244 19.72 -5.07 6.82
N ILE A 245 20.98 -5.26 7.21
CA ILE A 245 22.04 -4.24 7.16
C ILE A 245 22.77 -4.35 5.81
N THR A 246 22.34 -3.55 4.85
CA THR A 246 23.14 -3.31 3.64
C THR A 246 23.88 -1.99 3.83
N LYS A 247 25.19 -2.06 4.05
CA LYS A 247 26.03 -0.86 4.22
C LYS A 247 26.11 -0.05 2.92
N LEU A 248 26.36 1.24 3.05
CA LEU A 248 26.63 2.12 1.91
C LEU A 248 27.96 1.72 1.24
N SER A 249 27.96 1.65 -0.09
CA SER A 249 29.17 1.66 -0.90
C SER A 249 29.64 3.09 -1.19
N SER A 250 30.83 3.24 -1.78
CA SER A 250 31.32 4.52 -2.29
C SER A 250 30.38 5.12 -3.36
N GLU A 251 29.82 4.28 -4.23
CA GLU A 251 28.84 4.68 -5.24
C GLU A 251 27.52 5.17 -4.60
N ASP A 252 27.07 4.53 -3.51
CA ASP A 252 25.88 4.97 -2.80
C ASP A 252 26.07 6.36 -2.16
N LEU A 253 27.26 6.64 -1.64
CA LEU A 253 27.60 7.97 -1.11
C LEU A 253 27.59 9.03 -2.22
N GLN A 254 28.05 8.69 -3.42
CA GLN A 254 27.99 9.59 -4.57
C GLN A 254 26.53 9.89 -4.96
N GLN A 255 25.67 8.87 -5.01
CA GLN A 255 24.24 9.08 -5.28
C GLN A 255 23.54 9.96 -4.24
N ILE A 256 23.94 9.86 -2.96
CA ILE A 256 23.41 10.74 -1.91
C ILE A 256 23.84 12.20 -2.15
N LYS A 257 25.07 12.44 -2.59
CA LYS A 257 25.56 13.79 -2.94
C LYS A 257 24.82 14.39 -4.13
N GLU A 258 24.42 13.56 -5.08
CA GLU A 258 23.65 13.94 -6.28
C GLU A 258 22.13 14.00 -6.04
N CYS A 259 21.67 13.77 -4.80
CA CYS A 259 20.24 13.70 -4.49
C CYS A 259 19.64 15.10 -4.25
N ASP A 260 18.62 15.46 -5.04
CA ASP A 260 17.92 16.75 -4.94
C ASP A 260 16.81 16.79 -3.86
N CYS A 261 16.74 15.80 -2.96
CA CYS A 261 15.73 15.84 -1.91
C CYS A 261 15.99 17.00 -0.93
N PRO A 262 14.96 17.52 -0.24
CA PRO A 262 15.12 18.68 0.66
C PRO A 262 16.19 18.49 1.74
N ILE A 263 16.43 17.24 2.15
CA ILE A 263 17.45 16.89 3.13
C ILE A 263 18.85 16.90 2.51
N CYS A 264 19.06 16.15 1.42
CA CYS A 264 20.38 16.02 0.79
C CYS A 264 20.86 17.35 0.18
N ARG A 265 19.96 18.18 -0.34
CA ARG A 265 20.31 19.51 -0.84
C ARG A 265 20.78 20.46 0.27
N THR A 266 20.30 20.28 1.49
CA THR A 266 20.58 21.19 2.62
C THR A 266 21.71 20.67 3.50
N ASP A 267 21.57 19.46 4.05
CA ASP A 267 22.57 18.78 4.87
C ASP A 267 22.35 17.25 4.81
N PRO A 268 23.07 16.52 3.93
CA PRO A 268 23.00 15.06 3.87
C PRO A 268 23.36 14.38 5.20
N SER A 269 24.16 15.01 6.07
CA SER A 269 24.58 14.42 7.35
C SER A 269 23.39 14.13 8.28
N LEU A 270 22.26 14.81 8.07
CA LEU A 270 21.01 14.57 8.79
C LEU A 270 20.46 13.16 8.58
N LEU A 271 20.79 12.49 7.46
CA LEU A 271 20.38 11.10 7.22
C LEU A 271 20.92 10.13 8.31
N TRP A 272 22.10 10.41 8.87
CA TRP A 272 22.69 9.62 9.96
C TRP A 272 22.19 10.02 11.35
N LYS A 273 21.59 11.21 11.49
CA LYS A 273 21.23 11.80 12.78
C LYS A 273 19.73 11.77 13.08
N SER A 274 18.88 11.83 12.06
CA SER A 274 17.44 12.05 12.20
C SER A 274 16.60 11.06 11.42
N TRP A 275 15.71 10.34 12.12
CA TRP A 275 14.74 9.48 11.45
C TRP A 275 13.75 10.29 10.60
N ARG A 276 13.39 11.52 11.00
CA ARG A 276 12.52 12.38 10.20
C ARG A 276 13.19 12.78 8.89
N ALA A 277 14.48 13.10 8.92
CA ALA A 277 15.25 13.40 7.71
C ALA A 277 15.29 12.19 6.76
N ARG A 278 15.53 10.98 7.29
CA ARG A 278 15.43 9.74 6.50
C ARG A 278 14.03 9.52 5.92
N ALA A 279 12.98 9.82 6.67
CA ALA A 279 11.60 9.65 6.20
C ALA A 279 11.31 10.59 5.01
N ILE A 280 11.70 11.86 5.11
CA ILE A 280 11.55 12.85 4.02
C ILE A 280 12.34 12.40 2.78
N HIS A 281 13.60 11.98 2.95
CA HIS A 281 14.41 11.43 1.86
C HIS A 281 13.76 10.21 1.20
N ASN A 282 13.31 9.24 2.01
CA ASN A 282 12.69 8.01 1.50
C ASN A 282 11.40 8.29 0.73
N GLU A 283 10.57 9.21 1.23
CA GLU A 283 9.36 9.65 0.55
C GLU A 283 9.70 10.27 -0.80
N TRP A 284 10.69 11.18 -0.84
CA TRP A 284 11.14 11.81 -2.07
C TRP A 284 11.62 10.80 -3.11
N VAL A 285 12.42 9.81 -2.69
CA VAL A 285 12.88 8.73 -3.58
C VAL A 285 11.71 7.94 -4.15
N LEU A 286 10.71 7.59 -3.34
CA LEU A 286 9.51 6.89 -3.82
C LEU A 286 8.70 7.75 -4.82
N LYS A 287 8.53 9.05 -4.54
CA LYS A 287 7.86 9.98 -5.48
C LYS A 287 8.60 10.07 -6.81
N LYS A 288 9.94 10.20 -6.78
CA LYS A 288 10.76 10.25 -8.00
C LYS A 288 10.64 8.95 -8.79
N THR A 289 10.79 7.79 -8.15
CA THR A 289 10.61 6.48 -8.77
C THR A 289 9.22 6.34 -9.41
N TRP A 290 8.17 6.75 -8.71
CA TRP A 290 6.80 6.68 -9.18
C TRP A 290 6.57 7.56 -10.42
N LEU A 291 7.01 8.82 -10.38
CA LEU A 291 6.87 9.76 -11.50
C LEU A 291 7.65 9.29 -12.74
N GLU A 292 8.89 8.86 -12.55
CA GLU A 292 9.74 8.37 -13.64
C GLU A 292 9.16 7.09 -14.25
N GLY A 293 8.74 6.13 -13.43
CA GLY A 293 8.14 4.89 -13.89
C GLY A 293 6.86 5.12 -14.69
N ILE A 294 5.95 5.97 -14.21
CA ILE A 294 4.72 6.33 -14.96
C ILE A 294 5.07 6.99 -16.29
N ARG A 295 6.01 7.93 -16.28
CA ARG A 295 6.43 8.65 -17.49
C ARG A 295 6.99 7.68 -18.54
N MET A 296 7.83 6.74 -18.11
CA MET A 296 8.40 5.71 -19.01
C MET A 296 7.32 4.79 -19.55
N ALA A 297 6.49 4.20 -18.67
CA ALA A 297 5.44 3.27 -19.07
C ALA A 297 4.41 3.89 -20.01
N ARG A 298 4.05 5.16 -19.82
CA ARG A 298 3.13 5.90 -20.71
C ARG A 298 3.73 6.23 -22.07
N LYS A 299 5.05 6.45 -22.12
CA LYS A 299 5.74 6.80 -23.36
C LYS A 299 5.94 5.57 -24.24
N ASP A 300 6.41 4.48 -23.64
CA ASP A 300 6.70 3.22 -24.32
C ASP A 300 6.79 2.11 -23.25
N ILE A 301 5.77 1.24 -23.23
CA ILE A 301 5.69 0.15 -22.26
C ILE A 301 6.79 -0.90 -22.47
N GLU A 302 7.25 -1.10 -23.71
CA GLU A 302 8.34 -2.04 -24.01
C GLU A 302 9.70 -1.48 -23.57
N ALA A 303 9.93 -0.17 -23.76
CA ALA A 303 11.12 0.48 -23.20
C ALA A 303 11.12 0.43 -21.67
N TYR A 304 9.95 0.58 -21.05
CA TYR A 304 9.81 0.39 -19.61
C TYR A 304 10.09 -1.06 -19.20
N GLU A 305 9.58 -2.07 -19.93
CA GLU A 305 9.88 -3.49 -19.70
C GLU A 305 11.40 -3.76 -19.75
N ARG A 306 12.10 -3.25 -20.78
CA ARG A 306 13.57 -3.38 -20.91
C ARG A 306 14.33 -2.69 -19.78
N TYR A 307 13.85 -1.54 -19.32
CA TYR A 307 14.41 -0.87 -18.15
C TYR A 307 14.24 -1.73 -16.89
N LEU A 308 13.07 -2.33 -16.70
CA LEU A 308 12.80 -3.23 -15.58
C LEU A 308 13.65 -4.51 -15.65
N ASP A 309 13.94 -5.05 -16.83
CA ASP A 309 14.88 -6.17 -16.98
C ASP A 309 16.22 -5.86 -16.29
N GLY A 310 16.78 -4.67 -16.51
CA GLY A 310 18.03 -4.23 -15.85
C GLY A 310 17.91 -4.06 -14.34
N ILE A 311 16.79 -3.49 -13.85
CA ILE A 311 16.53 -3.29 -12.42
C ILE A 311 16.37 -4.63 -11.69
N PHE A 312 15.59 -5.55 -12.25
CA PHE A 312 15.25 -6.80 -11.59
C PHE A 312 16.34 -7.87 -11.71
N GLU A 313 17.21 -7.80 -12.71
CA GLU A 313 18.29 -8.78 -12.91
C GLU A 313 19.19 -8.95 -11.69
N LYS A 314 19.46 -7.86 -10.96
CA LYS A 314 20.29 -7.84 -9.74
C LYS A 314 19.45 -7.86 -8.44
N SER A 315 18.15 -8.04 -8.54
CA SER A 315 17.23 -8.01 -7.40
C SER A 315 16.87 -9.42 -6.91
N SER A 316 16.48 -9.53 -5.65
CA SER A 316 15.88 -10.77 -5.11
C SER A 316 14.53 -11.11 -5.74
N LEU A 317 13.94 -10.20 -6.53
CA LEU A 317 12.65 -10.37 -7.20
C LEU A 317 12.80 -10.76 -8.68
N ARG A 318 14.00 -11.13 -9.14
CA ARG A 318 14.26 -11.54 -10.54
C ARG A 318 13.29 -12.61 -11.03
N TYR A 319 13.04 -13.65 -10.22
CA TYR A 319 12.14 -14.75 -10.59
C TYR A 319 10.68 -14.29 -10.70
N ILE A 320 10.25 -13.39 -9.82
CA ILE A 320 8.92 -12.76 -9.88
C ILE A 320 8.78 -11.92 -11.14
N TRP A 321 9.79 -11.10 -11.47
CA TRP A 321 9.77 -10.29 -12.67
C TRP A 321 9.68 -11.13 -13.94
N LYS A 322 10.50 -12.18 -14.07
CA LYS A 322 10.42 -13.13 -15.20
C LYS A 322 9.03 -13.75 -15.31
N TYR A 323 8.43 -14.11 -14.18
CA TYR A 323 7.08 -14.66 -14.16
C TYR A 323 6.04 -13.64 -14.66
N ILE A 324 6.07 -12.42 -14.13
CA ILE A 324 5.16 -11.33 -14.51
C ILE A 324 5.28 -11.05 -16.01
N LYS A 325 6.50 -10.84 -16.52
CA LYS A 325 6.75 -10.55 -17.94
C LYS A 325 6.15 -11.59 -18.89
N THR A 326 6.25 -12.87 -18.54
CA THR A 326 5.69 -13.96 -19.35
C THR A 326 4.16 -14.03 -19.29
N ASN A 327 3.55 -13.74 -18.14
CA ASN A 327 2.12 -13.99 -17.91
C ASN A 327 1.24 -12.73 -17.99
N SER A 328 1.77 -11.53 -17.79
CA SER A 328 1.01 -10.26 -17.86
C SER A 328 0.59 -9.89 -19.27
N ARG A 329 1.29 -10.41 -20.30
CA ARG A 329 0.90 -10.26 -21.71
C ARG A 329 -0.42 -10.95 -22.05
N ARG A 330 -1.01 -11.71 -21.11
CA ARG A 330 -2.34 -12.32 -21.24
C ARG A 330 -3.47 -11.49 -20.61
N ILE A 331 -3.14 -10.38 -19.94
CA ILE A 331 -4.09 -9.46 -19.29
C ILE A 331 -4.45 -8.28 -20.20
N TYR A 332 -3.57 -7.94 -21.17
CA TYR A 332 -3.77 -6.83 -22.10
C TYR A 332 -4.22 -7.31 -23.47
#